data_AF-A0A4Y7K5Y1-F1
#
_entry.id   AF-A0A4Y7K5Y1-F1
#
_cell.length_a   1.000
_cell.length_b   1.000
_cell.length_c   1.000
_cell.angle_alpha   90.00
_cell.angle_beta   90.00
_cell.angle_gamma   90.00
#
_symmetry.space_group_name_H-M   'P 1'
#
loop_
_entity.id
_entity.type
_entity.pdbx_description
1 polymer ?
#
loop_
_entity_poly.entity_id
_entity_poly.type
_entity_poly.pdbx_seq_one_letter_code
_entity_poly.pdbx_strand_id
1 'polypeptide(L)'
;MAGIVILFDFDKTIIDHDSDNYVIDELGFTQLFDELLPTMPWNTLMDKMMLELHSNGKTIEDIANVLRRAPLDANIISAIKSAHALGCEFKILSDANLFFIETILEHHGLSGYFSEINTNPGFVDDQGRLRIFPYHDFTTAPHGCTTACHGCPICPPNMCKGIIFDRIKAEAYADGKKRIIYLGDERVITAQV
;
A
#
# COMPACT_ATOMS: atom_id res chain seq x y z
N MET A 1 -16.17 15.23 15.75
CA MET A 1 -15.44 14.03 15.30
C MET A 1 -16.29 12.80 15.62
N ALA A 2 -16.52 11.89 14.68
CA ALA A 2 -17.39 10.73 14.85
C ALA A 2 -16.84 9.69 15.84
N GLY A 3 -15.54 9.79 16.20
CA GLY A 3 -14.85 8.78 16.99
C GLY A 3 -14.69 7.46 16.24
N ILE A 4 -14.70 7.51 14.91
CA ILE A 4 -14.54 6.35 14.02
C ILE A 4 -13.25 6.54 13.22
N VAL A 5 -12.39 5.52 13.22
CA VAL A 5 -11.25 5.41 12.31
C VAL A 5 -11.58 4.35 11.26
N ILE A 6 -11.41 4.69 9.99
CA ILE A 6 -11.53 3.74 8.89
C ILE A 6 -10.14 3.53 8.29
N LEU A 7 -9.67 2.29 8.32
CA LEU A 7 -8.44 1.86 7.67
C LEU A 7 -8.80 1.28 6.32
N PHE A 8 -8.12 1.74 5.29
CA PHE A 8 -8.30 1.27 3.92
C PHE A 8 -7.06 0.49 3.50
N ASP A 9 -7.26 -0.69 2.92
CA ASP A 9 -6.34 -1.16 1.89
C ASP A 9 -6.41 -0.25 0.66
N PHE A 10 -5.42 -0.33 -0.21
CA PHE A 10 -5.33 0.56 -1.37
C PHE A 10 -5.67 -0.16 -2.67
N ASP A 11 -4.83 -1.10 -3.05
CA ASP A 11 -5.03 -1.91 -4.26
C ASP A 11 -6.28 -2.79 -4.12
N LYS A 12 -7.03 -2.92 -5.21
CA LYS A 12 -8.33 -3.63 -5.27
C LYS A 12 -9.35 -3.22 -4.21
N THR A 13 -9.19 -2.02 -3.62
CA THR A 13 -10.03 -1.49 -2.55
C THR A 13 -10.38 -0.02 -2.77
N ILE A 14 -9.39 0.87 -2.79
CA ILE A 14 -9.57 2.27 -3.20
C ILE A 14 -9.53 2.37 -4.72
N ILE A 15 -8.55 1.72 -5.34
CA ILE A 15 -8.48 1.54 -6.79
C ILE A 15 -8.94 0.14 -7.17
N ASP A 16 -9.42 -0.05 -8.40
CA ASP A 16 -9.98 -1.34 -8.85
C ASP A 16 -8.91 -2.36 -9.25
N HIS A 17 -7.63 -1.97 -9.25
CA HIS A 17 -6.51 -2.77 -9.76
C HIS A 17 -5.42 -2.96 -8.71
N ASP A 18 -4.53 -3.89 -9.01
CA ASP A 18 -3.21 -3.97 -8.39
C ASP A 18 -2.29 -2.93 -9.04
N SER A 19 -1.75 -2.01 -8.24
CA SER A 19 -1.01 -0.85 -8.75
C SER A 19 0.34 -1.25 -9.36
N ASP A 20 0.98 -2.27 -8.79
CA ASP A 20 2.22 -2.84 -9.32
C ASP A 20 1.99 -3.45 -10.70
N ASN A 21 1.02 -4.37 -10.82
CA ASN A 21 0.68 -4.97 -12.11
C ASN A 21 0.28 -3.92 -13.15
N TYR A 22 -0.52 -2.92 -12.75
CA TYR A 22 -0.97 -1.86 -13.65
C TYR A 22 0.21 -1.07 -14.24
N VAL A 23 1.22 -0.72 -13.43
CA VAL A 23 2.43 -0.02 -13.91
C VAL A 23 3.24 -0.89 -14.87
N ILE A 24 3.45 -2.16 -14.51
CA ILE A 24 4.24 -3.09 -15.33
C ILE A 24 3.59 -3.31 -16.70
N ASP A 25 2.27 -3.53 -16.72
CA ASP A 25 1.52 -3.81 -17.94
C ASP A 25 1.49 -2.59 -18.86
N GLU A 26 1.13 -1.42 -18.33
CA GLU A 26 1.00 -0.18 -19.12
C GLU A 26 2.35 0.32 -19.67
N LEU A 27 3.47 -0.01 -19.01
CA LEU A 27 4.80 0.33 -19.51
C LEU A 27 5.37 -0.73 -20.47
N GLY A 28 4.72 -1.88 -20.62
CA GLY A 28 5.10 -2.95 -21.54
C GLY A 28 6.19 -3.88 -21.02
N PHE A 29 6.25 -4.11 -19.70
CA PHE A 29 7.28 -4.92 -19.04
C PHE A 29 6.78 -6.26 -18.48
N THR A 30 5.55 -6.66 -18.81
CA THR A 30 4.92 -7.91 -18.33
C THR A 30 5.78 -9.15 -18.57
N GLN A 31 6.41 -9.28 -19.75
CA GLN A 31 7.26 -10.43 -20.03
C GLN A 31 8.46 -10.52 -19.07
N LEU A 32 9.17 -9.41 -18.85
CA LEU A 32 10.31 -9.37 -17.94
C LEU A 32 9.87 -9.64 -16.50
N PHE A 33 8.72 -9.09 -16.10
CA PHE A 33 8.12 -9.35 -14.80
C PHE A 33 7.85 -10.84 -14.60
N ASP A 34 7.18 -11.49 -15.55
CA ASP A 34 6.83 -12.92 -15.49
C ASP A 34 8.08 -13.82 -15.41
N GLU A 35 9.16 -13.45 -16.12
CA GLU A 35 10.45 -14.15 -16.07
C GLU A 35 11.13 -14.03 -14.69
N LEU A 36 11.00 -12.87 -14.03
CA LEU A 36 11.63 -12.60 -12.74
C LEU A 36 10.78 -13.04 -11.54
N LEU A 37 9.46 -13.09 -11.68
CA LEU A 37 8.50 -13.45 -10.64
C LEU A 37 8.84 -14.72 -9.86
N PRO A 38 9.25 -15.85 -10.49
CA PRO A 38 9.57 -17.07 -9.74
C PRO A 38 10.92 -17.00 -8.99
N THR A 39 11.71 -15.95 -9.18
CA THR A 39 13.12 -15.90 -8.71
C THR A 39 13.31 -15.13 -7.41
N MET A 40 12.34 -14.34 -6.97
CA MET A 40 12.45 -13.51 -5.77
C MET A 40 11.07 -13.15 -5.18
N PRO A 41 11.00 -12.72 -3.91
CA PRO A 41 9.76 -12.22 -3.31
C PRO A 41 9.22 -10.97 -4.03
N TRP A 42 7.90 -10.77 -4.00
CA TRP A 42 7.21 -9.68 -4.70
C TRP A 42 7.80 -8.29 -4.44
N ASN A 43 8.04 -7.90 -3.18
CA ASN A 43 8.60 -6.59 -2.86
C ASN A 43 10.01 -6.38 -3.46
N THR A 44 10.86 -7.41 -3.41
CA THR A 44 12.19 -7.39 -4.04
C THR A 44 12.09 -7.34 -5.57
N LEU A 45 11.12 -8.07 -6.13
CA LEU A 45 10.81 -8.03 -7.56
C LEU A 45 10.42 -6.63 -7.99
N MET A 46 9.54 -5.95 -7.24
CA MET A 46 9.08 -4.62 -7.61
C MET A 46 10.18 -3.57 -7.52
N ASP A 47 11.05 -3.58 -6.50
CA ASP A 47 12.26 -2.71 -6.48
C ASP A 47 13.13 -2.98 -7.72
N LYS A 48 13.36 -4.26 -8.05
CA LYS A 48 14.12 -4.64 -9.24
C LYS A 48 13.47 -4.14 -10.53
N MET A 49 12.15 -4.30 -10.67
CA MET A 49 11.44 -3.83 -11.86
C MET A 49 11.54 -2.32 -12.02
N MET A 50 11.51 -1.54 -10.94
CA MET A 50 11.73 -0.09 -11.03
C MET A 50 13.13 0.26 -11.55
N LEU A 51 14.15 -0.53 -11.20
CA LEU A 51 15.50 -0.39 -11.75
C LEU A 51 15.58 -0.80 -13.23
N GLU A 52 14.88 -1.86 -13.64
CA GLU A 52 14.81 -2.31 -15.03
C GLU A 52 14.08 -1.30 -15.92
N LEU A 53 12.96 -0.74 -15.44
CA LEU A 53 12.23 0.33 -16.12
C LEU A 53 13.16 1.52 -16.40
N HIS A 54 13.88 1.98 -15.37
CA HIS A 54 14.82 3.09 -15.51
C HIS A 54 15.97 2.76 -16.48
N SER A 55 16.53 1.56 -16.40
CA SER A 55 17.60 1.11 -17.29
C SER A 55 17.16 1.03 -18.76
N ASN A 56 15.86 0.85 -19.00
CA ASN A 56 15.23 0.88 -20.32
C ASN A 56 14.66 2.26 -20.69
N GLY A 57 15.10 3.31 -20.01
CA GLY A 57 14.81 4.71 -20.35
C GLY A 57 13.46 5.23 -19.86
N LYS A 58 12.74 4.50 -19.01
CA LYS A 58 11.52 5.02 -18.36
C LYS A 58 11.88 5.97 -17.24
N THR A 59 11.21 7.11 -17.21
CA THR A 59 11.37 8.13 -16.18
C THR A 59 10.35 7.95 -15.06
N ILE A 60 10.60 8.60 -13.92
CA ILE A 60 9.61 8.71 -12.83
C ILE A 60 8.31 9.31 -13.33
N GLU A 61 8.38 10.27 -14.24
CA GLU A 61 7.20 10.94 -14.80
C GLU A 61 6.40 10.00 -15.71
N ASP A 62 7.04 9.06 -16.41
CA ASP A 62 6.32 8.02 -17.16
C ASP A 62 5.53 7.12 -16.20
N ILE A 63 6.13 6.69 -15.09
CA ILE A 63 5.47 5.91 -14.04
C ILE A 63 4.30 6.71 -13.44
N ALA A 64 4.54 7.97 -13.09
CA ALA A 64 3.50 8.84 -12.54
C ALA A 64 2.32 9.04 -13.51
N ASN A 65 2.60 9.22 -14.81
CA ASN A 65 1.55 9.36 -15.82
C ASN A 65 0.74 8.08 -16.04
N VAL A 66 1.33 6.90 -15.82
CA VAL A 66 0.58 5.66 -15.76
C VAL A 66 -0.32 5.66 -14.53
N LEU A 67 0.24 5.89 -13.34
CA LEU A 67 -0.51 5.89 -12.08
C LEU A 67 -1.69 6.88 -12.08
N ARG A 68 -1.54 8.07 -12.65
CA ARG A 68 -2.63 9.06 -12.79
C ARG A 68 -3.80 8.55 -13.65
N ARG A 69 -3.59 7.55 -14.49
CA ARG A 69 -4.64 6.90 -15.29
C ARG A 69 -5.23 5.67 -14.61
N ALA A 70 -4.71 5.26 -13.45
CA ALA A 70 -5.24 4.12 -12.70
C ALA A 70 -6.74 4.33 -12.40
N PRO A 71 -7.60 3.36 -12.75
CA PRO A 71 -9.03 3.47 -12.50
C PRO A 71 -9.38 3.60 -11.02
N LEU A 72 -10.16 4.64 -10.69
CA LEU A 72 -10.71 4.90 -9.36
C LEU A 72 -12.17 5.33 -9.50
N ASP A 73 -13.10 4.50 -9.01
CA ASP A 73 -14.55 4.75 -9.15
C ASP A 73 -14.97 6.04 -8.41
N ALA A 74 -15.72 6.90 -9.11
CA ALA A 74 -16.23 8.15 -8.56
C ALA A 74 -17.10 7.96 -7.29
N ASN A 75 -17.74 6.81 -7.14
CA ASN A 75 -18.49 6.43 -5.94
C ASN A 75 -17.58 6.25 -4.73
N ILE A 76 -16.37 5.70 -4.90
CA ILE A 76 -15.36 5.59 -3.83
C ILE A 76 -14.90 6.98 -3.40
N ILE A 77 -14.61 7.88 -4.36
CA ILE A 77 -14.30 9.29 -4.07
C ILE A 77 -15.44 9.93 -3.25
N SER A 78 -16.68 9.76 -3.71
CA SER A 78 -17.86 10.32 -3.04
C SER A 78 -18.04 9.77 -1.63
N ALA A 79 -17.83 8.47 -1.43
CA ALA A 79 -17.91 7.80 -0.13
C ALA A 79 -16.86 8.32 0.85
N ILE A 80 -15.60 8.44 0.42
CA ILE A 80 -14.50 9.01 1.21
C ILE A 80 -14.87 10.44 1.64
N LYS A 81 -15.22 11.31 0.69
CA LYS A 81 -15.58 12.70 0.99
C LYS A 81 -16.76 12.82 1.95
N SER A 82 -17.79 12.01 1.75
CA SER A 82 -19.00 12.01 2.58
C SER A 82 -18.71 11.52 4.00
N ALA A 83 -17.98 10.42 4.16
CA ALA A 83 -17.63 9.89 5.47
C ALA A 83 -16.66 10.82 6.23
N HIS A 84 -15.76 11.52 5.53
CA HIS A 84 -14.90 12.54 6.15
C HIS A 84 -15.72 13.74 6.64
N ALA A 85 -16.71 14.19 5.86
CA ALA A 85 -17.63 15.26 6.27
C ALA A 85 -18.47 14.88 7.51
N LEU A 86 -18.73 13.60 7.72
CA LEU A 86 -19.36 13.06 8.93
C LEU A 86 -18.37 12.97 10.12
N GLY A 87 -17.09 13.29 9.92
CA GLY A 87 -16.06 13.35 10.95
C GLY A 87 -15.37 12.02 11.23
N CYS A 88 -15.40 11.07 10.30
CA CYS A 88 -14.53 9.89 10.32
C CYS A 88 -13.09 10.30 10.02
N GLU A 89 -12.14 9.62 10.66
CA GLU A 89 -10.71 9.72 10.35
C GLU A 89 -10.31 8.56 9.44
N PHE A 90 -9.48 8.82 8.44
CA PHE A 90 -9.03 7.78 7.51
C PHE A 90 -7.53 7.57 7.58
N LYS A 91 -7.14 6.30 7.51
CA LYS A 91 -5.75 5.87 7.40
C LYS A 91 -5.64 4.82 6.30
N ILE A 92 -4.47 4.70 5.68
CA ILE A 92 -4.17 3.63 4.73
C ILE A 92 -3.29 2.59 5.41
N LEU A 93 -3.58 1.32 5.14
CA LEU A 93 -2.82 0.15 5.54
C LEU A 93 -2.75 -0.79 4.34
N SER A 94 -1.71 -0.66 3.51
CA SER A 94 -1.63 -1.38 2.23
C SER A 94 -0.23 -1.89 1.92
N ASP A 95 -0.16 -3.05 1.28
CA ASP A 95 1.09 -3.68 0.84
C ASP A 95 1.61 -3.15 -0.52
N ALA A 96 0.96 -2.12 -1.08
CA ALA A 96 1.52 -1.35 -2.20
C ALA A 96 2.78 -0.58 -1.76
N ASN A 97 3.15 0.49 -2.48
CA ASN A 97 4.27 1.36 -2.11
C ASN A 97 3.87 2.84 -2.02
N LEU A 98 4.61 3.59 -1.20
CA LEU A 98 4.28 4.98 -0.85
C LEU A 98 4.17 5.90 -2.09
N PHE A 99 5.11 5.79 -3.02
CA PHE A 99 5.13 6.64 -4.22
C PHE A 99 3.88 6.43 -5.08
N PHE A 100 3.40 5.18 -5.23
CA PHE A 100 2.20 4.88 -6.01
C PHE A 100 0.94 5.44 -5.35
N ILE A 101 0.78 5.18 -4.06
CA ILE A 101 -0.35 5.65 -3.27
C ILE A 101 -0.44 7.19 -3.32
N GLU A 102 0.66 7.89 -3.02
CA GLU A 102 0.67 9.35 -2.99
C GLU A 102 0.37 9.96 -4.36
N THR A 103 0.95 9.40 -5.43
CA THR A 103 0.72 9.88 -6.80
C THR A 103 -0.75 9.80 -7.20
N ILE A 104 -1.41 8.67 -6.91
CA ILE A 104 -2.83 8.46 -7.25
C ILE A 104 -3.72 9.36 -6.38
N LEU A 105 -3.46 9.42 -5.06
CA LEU A 105 -4.23 10.27 -4.16
C LEU A 105 -4.12 11.75 -4.53
N GLU A 106 -2.92 12.22 -4.89
CA GLU A 106 -2.70 13.61 -5.30
C GLU A 106 -3.49 13.92 -6.57
N HIS A 107 -3.43 13.04 -7.57
CA HIS A 107 -4.15 13.21 -8.83
C HIS A 107 -5.66 13.38 -8.63
N HIS A 108 -6.25 12.61 -7.72
CA HIS A 108 -7.68 12.67 -7.43
C HIS A 108 -8.08 13.69 -6.35
N GLY A 109 -7.12 14.45 -5.83
CA GLY A 109 -7.36 15.43 -4.75
C GLY A 109 -7.81 14.77 -3.44
N LEU A 110 -7.31 13.57 -3.16
CA LEU A 110 -7.66 12.76 -2.00
C LEU A 110 -6.59 12.77 -0.89
N SER A 111 -5.37 13.26 -1.14
CA SER A 111 -4.28 13.23 -0.15
C SER A 111 -4.65 13.87 1.19
N GLY A 112 -5.42 14.97 1.16
CA GLY A 112 -5.84 15.67 2.37
C GLY A 112 -6.89 14.96 3.23
N TYR A 113 -7.40 13.79 2.81
CA TYR A 113 -8.40 13.02 3.55
C TYR A 113 -7.80 11.93 4.44
N PHE A 114 -6.55 11.52 4.19
CA PHE A 114 -5.87 10.46 4.92
C PHE A 114 -4.84 11.05 5.88
N SER A 115 -4.98 10.76 7.17
CA SER A 115 -4.09 11.31 8.21
C SER A 115 -2.83 10.48 8.43
N GLU A 116 -2.79 9.25 7.90
CA GLU A 116 -1.65 8.34 8.02
C GLU A 116 -1.67 7.32 6.88
N ILE A 117 -0.48 6.99 6.35
CA ILE A 117 -0.29 5.94 5.33
C ILE A 117 0.75 4.95 5.87
N ASN A 118 0.32 3.70 6.09
CA ASN A 118 1.19 2.58 6.45
C ASN A 118 1.34 1.69 5.23
N THR A 119 2.53 1.71 4.63
CA THR A 119 2.81 0.99 3.38
C THR A 119 4.31 0.82 3.17
N ASN A 120 4.72 -0.01 2.21
CA ASN A 120 6.13 -0.19 1.89
C ASN A 120 6.78 1.15 1.47
N PRO A 121 7.88 1.58 2.11
CA PRO A 121 8.55 2.82 1.76
C PRO A 121 8.97 2.83 0.28
N GLY A 122 8.71 3.94 -0.40
CA GLY A 122 9.12 4.18 -1.76
C GLY A 122 9.65 5.60 -1.93
N PHE A 123 10.80 5.78 -2.57
CA PHE A 123 11.33 7.11 -2.87
C PHE A 123 12.16 7.11 -4.16
N VAL A 124 12.26 8.28 -4.78
CA VAL A 124 13.13 8.51 -5.94
C VAL A 124 14.54 8.83 -5.44
N ASP A 125 15.51 8.04 -5.84
CA ASP A 125 16.91 8.27 -5.46
C ASP A 125 17.58 9.39 -6.27
N ASP A 126 18.84 9.68 -5.96
CA ASP A 126 19.65 10.71 -6.60
C ASP A 126 19.92 10.46 -8.09
N GLN A 127 19.70 9.23 -8.56
CA GLN A 127 19.82 8.84 -9.96
C GLN A 127 18.47 8.89 -10.69
N GLY A 128 17.39 9.31 -10.03
CA GLY A 128 16.05 9.38 -10.62
C GLY A 128 15.40 8.00 -10.75
N ARG A 129 15.80 7.03 -9.93
CA ARG A 129 15.23 5.69 -9.90
C ARG A 129 14.25 5.58 -8.73
N LEU A 130 13.10 4.97 -8.97
CA LEU A 130 12.20 4.63 -7.88
C LEU A 130 12.78 3.42 -7.14
N ARG A 131 12.94 3.57 -5.83
CA ARG A 131 13.40 2.52 -4.92
C ARG A 131 12.27 2.12 -4.00
N ILE A 132 12.03 0.83 -3.85
CA ILE A 132 10.98 0.25 -3.00
C ILE A 132 11.67 -0.60 -1.93
N PHE A 133 11.25 -0.41 -0.68
CA PHE A 133 11.79 -1.12 0.47
C PHE A 133 10.68 -1.81 1.24
N PRO A 134 10.96 -2.90 1.95
CA PRO A 134 9.95 -3.52 2.78
C PRO A 134 9.65 -2.68 4.02
N TYR A 135 8.40 -2.74 4.49
CA TYR A 135 8.01 -2.12 5.75
C TYR A 135 8.72 -2.74 6.96
N HIS A 136 8.91 -4.06 6.94
CA HIS A 136 9.69 -4.79 7.93
C HIS A 136 10.98 -5.31 7.30
N ASP A 137 12.10 -5.18 8.01
CA ASP A 137 13.32 -5.88 7.60
C ASP A 137 13.14 -7.39 7.79
N PHE A 138 12.82 -8.07 6.70
CA PHE A 138 12.64 -9.51 6.64
C PHE A 138 13.94 -10.27 6.31
N THR A 139 15.05 -9.54 6.14
CA THR A 139 16.37 -10.11 5.83
C THR A 139 17.19 -10.38 7.09
N THR A 140 16.94 -9.66 8.18
CA THR A 140 17.74 -9.77 9.42
C THR A 140 17.01 -10.40 10.61
N ALA A 141 15.68 -10.30 10.70
CA ALA A 141 14.90 -11.02 11.72
C ALA A 141 13.40 -11.12 11.37
N PRO A 142 12.68 -12.18 11.78
CA PRO A 142 11.23 -12.14 11.85
C PRO A 142 10.74 -11.00 12.75
N HIS A 143 9.77 -10.23 12.29
CA HIS A 143 9.05 -9.31 13.17
C HIS A 143 8.19 -10.14 14.15
N GLY A 144 8.26 -9.87 15.46
CA GLY A 144 7.79 -10.74 16.56
C GLY A 144 6.28 -11.01 16.69
N CYS A 145 5.61 -11.44 15.62
CA CYS A 145 4.19 -11.80 15.60
C CYS A 145 3.95 -13.14 16.31
N THR A 146 3.11 -13.16 17.35
CA THR A 146 2.77 -14.37 18.09
C THR A 146 1.55 -15.04 17.48
N THR A 147 1.78 -15.92 16.50
CA THR A 147 1.14 -17.26 16.40
C THR A 147 1.67 -18.09 15.23
N ALA A 148 2.34 -17.50 14.22
CA ALA A 148 3.10 -18.24 13.22
C ALA A 148 3.94 -17.30 12.33
N CYS A 149 5.14 -16.90 12.70
CA CYS A 149 6.01 -16.10 11.82
C CYS A 149 7.39 -16.75 11.89
N HIS A 150 7.59 -17.92 11.27
CA HIS A 150 7.71 -18.19 9.83
C HIS A 150 6.85 -19.38 9.35
N GLY A 151 5.57 -19.37 9.72
CA GLY A 151 4.61 -20.41 9.37
C GLY A 151 3.18 -19.89 9.20
N CYS A 152 3.01 -18.56 9.05
CA CYS A 152 1.77 -17.97 8.57
C CYS A 152 1.86 -18.03 7.05
N PRO A 153 1.16 -18.96 6.39
CA PRO A 153 1.16 -19.04 4.93
C PRO A 153 0.45 -17.84 4.26
N ILE A 154 0.06 -16.82 5.02
CA ILE A 154 -0.92 -15.81 4.61
C ILE A 154 -0.33 -14.40 4.54
N CYS A 155 0.71 -14.07 5.31
CA CYS A 155 1.28 -12.71 5.29
C CYS A 155 2.53 -12.62 4.41
N PRO A 156 2.64 -11.63 3.52
CA PRO A 156 3.85 -11.41 2.75
C PRO A 156 5.01 -10.99 3.69
N PRO A 157 6.26 -11.35 3.38
CA PRO A 157 7.39 -11.18 4.30
C PRO A 157 7.72 -9.70 4.58
N ASN A 158 7.41 -8.81 3.64
CA ASN A 158 7.76 -7.39 3.71
C ASN A 158 6.86 -6.56 4.63
N MET A 159 5.60 -6.96 4.88
CA MET A 159 4.67 -6.16 5.66
C MET A 159 3.59 -7.00 6.34
N CYS A 160 3.44 -6.85 7.66
CA CYS A 160 2.40 -7.53 8.42
C CYS A 160 1.27 -6.56 8.78
N LYS A 161 0.22 -6.55 7.95
CA LYS A 161 -0.99 -5.72 8.19
C LYS A 161 -1.58 -5.96 9.60
N GLY A 162 -1.52 -7.19 10.13
CA GLY A 162 -2.02 -7.52 11.48
C GLY A 162 -1.34 -6.75 12.62
N ILE A 163 0.00 -6.75 12.68
CA ILE A 163 0.75 -6.02 13.72
C ILE A 163 0.51 -4.52 13.60
N ILE A 164 0.52 -4.00 12.37
CA ILE A 164 0.33 -2.57 12.14
C ILE A 164 -1.10 -2.17 12.52
N PHE A 165 -2.09 -3.00 12.20
CA PHE A 165 -3.48 -2.81 12.61
C PHE A 165 -3.62 -2.80 14.14
N ASP A 166 -2.98 -3.73 14.85
CA ASP A 166 -3.04 -3.79 16.32
C ASP A 166 -2.41 -2.54 16.96
N ARG A 167 -1.30 -2.03 16.40
CA ARG A 167 -0.70 -0.75 16.80
C ARG A 167 -1.69 0.41 16.60
N ILE A 168 -2.22 0.59 15.39
CA ILE A 168 -3.17 1.66 15.07
C ILE A 168 -4.41 1.57 15.96
N LYS A 169 -4.87 0.36 16.24
CA LYS A 169 -6.02 0.10 17.11
C LYS A 169 -5.75 0.55 18.55
N ALA A 170 -4.58 0.22 19.09
CA ALA A 170 -4.19 0.66 20.42
C ALA A 170 -4.07 2.19 20.52
N GLU A 171 -3.41 2.82 19.55
CA GLU A 171 -3.27 4.28 19.45
C GLU A 171 -4.64 4.97 19.35
N ALA A 172 -5.52 4.49 18.46
CA ALA A 172 -6.85 5.04 18.28
C ALA A 172 -7.72 4.95 19.56
N TYR A 173 -7.69 3.82 20.28
CA TYR A 173 -8.43 3.71 21.53
C TYR A 173 -7.85 4.58 22.64
N ALA A 174 -6.53 4.74 22.71
CA ALA A 174 -5.88 5.67 23.63
C ALA A 174 -6.31 7.12 23.37
N ASP A 175 -6.51 7.48 22.09
CA ASP A 175 -7.03 8.79 21.64
C ASP A 175 -8.55 8.93 21.78
N GLY A 176 -9.23 7.97 22.42
CA GLY A 176 -10.66 8.01 22.71
C GLY A 176 -11.57 7.71 21.51
N LYS A 177 -11.05 7.11 20.43
CA LYS A 177 -11.87 6.59 19.33
C LYS A 177 -12.73 5.43 19.85
N LYS A 178 -13.94 5.31 19.31
CA LYS A 178 -14.95 4.33 19.75
C LYS A 178 -15.02 3.11 18.86
N ARG A 179 -14.65 3.28 17.59
CA ARG A 179 -14.78 2.23 16.57
C ARG A 179 -13.67 2.33 15.55
N ILE A 180 -13.19 1.17 15.13
CA ILE A 180 -12.27 1.01 14.02
C ILE A 180 -12.93 0.08 13.01
N ILE A 181 -12.85 0.44 11.74
CA ILE A 181 -13.36 -0.33 10.61
C ILE A 181 -12.19 -0.54 9.66
N TYR A 182 -11.96 -1.78 9.23
CA TYR A 182 -11.04 -2.08 8.14
C TYR A 182 -11.84 -2.36 6.87
N LEU A 183 -11.42 -1.77 5.76
CA LEU A 183 -11.95 -2.00 4.42
C LEU A 183 -10.81 -2.50 3.55
N GLY A 184 -10.95 -3.70 3.00
CA GLY A 184 -9.96 -4.31 2.12
C GLY A 184 -10.53 -5.54 1.44
N ASP A 185 -9.99 -5.91 0.27
CA ASP A 185 -10.28 -7.16 -0.42
C ASP A 185 -9.59 -8.36 0.27
N GLU A 186 -8.46 -8.11 0.91
CA GLU A 186 -7.73 -9.09 1.72
C GLU A 186 -8.12 -9.08 3.20
N ARG A 187 -7.96 -10.23 3.87
CA ARG A 187 -8.20 -10.34 5.32
C ARG A 187 -7.03 -9.80 6.13
N VAL A 188 -7.29 -8.88 7.05
CA VAL A 188 -6.36 -8.57 8.15
C VAL A 188 -6.53 -9.61 9.26
N ILE A 189 -5.50 -10.40 9.50
CA ILE A 189 -5.47 -11.36 10.61
C ILE A 189 -4.90 -10.65 11.83
N THR A 190 -5.75 -10.38 12.83
CA THR A 190 -5.34 -9.88 14.14
C THR A 190 -5.22 -11.03 15.12
N ALA A 191 -4.16 -11.08 15.92
CA ALA A 191 -4.08 -12.05 17.02
C ALA A 191 -5.07 -11.62 18.12
N GLN A 192 -6.23 -12.28 18.17
CA GLN A 192 -7.06 -12.20 19.38
C GLN A 192 -6.38 -13.06 20.44
N VAL A 193 -5.88 -12.41 21.51
CA VAL A 193 -5.48 -13.07 22.76
C VAL A 193 -6.72 -13.28 23.62
#